data_AF-A0AAW9AI75-F1
#
_entry.id   AF-A0AAW9AI75-F1
#
_cell.length_a   1.000
_cell.length_b   1.000
_cell.length_c   1.000
_cell.angle_alpha   90.00
_cell.angle_beta   90.00
_cell.angle_gamma   90.00
#
_symmetry.space_group_name_H-M   'P 1'
#
loop_
_entity.id
_entity.type
_entity.pdbx_description
1 polymer ?
#
loop_
_entity_poly.entity_id
_entity_poly.type
_entity_poly.pdbx_seq_one_letter_code
_entity_poly.pdbx_strand_id
1 'polypeptide(L)'
;MKAEEFFDNHYLSIWVFLVGVAVITLIMMGGGMAVTLLAILIDQSSEHLTTDTFLALNFSFVGVMTLLLVIPNMMIVRGKPKAAEINLINIYFQFLVYALGLFLLEDEHKLFFVSFVLFPIIGLWLMASTKYHTFVTYFSAIKKEPDSFREYFLKNSQ
;
A
#
# COMPACT_ATOMS: atom_id res chain seq x y z
N MET A 1 -7.66 27.25 -10.98
CA MET A 1 -7.73 26.32 -12.13
C MET A 1 -9.20 25.97 -12.30
N LYS A 2 -9.78 26.17 -13.48
CA LYS A 2 -11.20 25.85 -13.71
C LYS A 2 -11.38 24.33 -13.69
N ALA A 3 -12.52 23.83 -13.22
CA ALA A 3 -12.81 22.41 -13.12
C ALA A 3 -12.58 21.68 -14.46
N GLU A 4 -13.01 22.29 -15.57
CA GLU A 4 -12.79 21.81 -16.95
C GLU A 4 -11.31 21.61 -17.28
N GLU A 5 -10.44 22.56 -16.92
CA GLU A 5 -8.99 22.50 -17.15
C GLU A 5 -8.29 21.44 -16.26
N PHE A 6 -8.86 21.12 -15.10
CA PHE A 6 -8.45 19.98 -14.29
C PHE A 6 -8.87 18.67 -14.96
N PHE A 7 -10.12 18.54 -15.42
CA PHE A 7 -10.65 17.30 -16.00
C PHE A 7 -10.04 16.93 -17.36
N ASP A 8 -9.78 17.91 -18.21
CA ASP A 8 -9.11 17.69 -19.50
C ASP A 8 -7.66 17.20 -19.32
N ASN A 9 -7.01 17.55 -18.21
CA ASN A 9 -5.64 17.14 -17.88
C ASN A 9 -5.54 15.97 -16.89
N HIS A 10 -6.60 15.69 -16.11
CA HIS A 10 -6.62 14.71 -15.02
C HIS A 10 -7.80 13.73 -15.14
N TYR A 11 -8.19 13.38 -16.37
CA TYR A 11 -9.06 12.22 -16.57
C TYR A 11 -8.43 11.01 -15.88
N LEU A 12 -9.21 10.28 -15.07
CA LEU A 12 -8.74 9.03 -14.46
C LEU A 12 -8.59 8.00 -15.59
N SER A 13 -7.48 8.06 -16.30
CA SER A 13 -7.14 7.07 -17.30
C SER A 13 -7.04 5.70 -16.63
N ILE A 14 -7.32 4.65 -17.40
CA ILE A 14 -7.18 3.28 -16.90
C ILE A 14 -5.79 3.02 -16.32
N TRP A 15 -4.75 3.66 -16.87
CA TRP A 15 -3.38 3.61 -16.36
C TRP A 15 -3.20 4.24 -14.98
N VAL A 16 -3.87 5.36 -14.70
CA VAL A 16 -3.85 6.00 -13.36
C VAL A 16 -4.50 5.08 -12.33
N PHE A 17 -5.65 4.49 -12.68
CA PHE A 17 -6.33 3.54 -11.82
C PHE A 17 -5.48 2.28 -11.56
N LEU A 18 -4.91 1.69 -12.62
CA LEU A 18 -4.06 0.52 -12.51
C LEU A 18 -2.83 0.78 -11.64
N VAL A 19 -2.18 1.94 -11.77
CA VAL A 19 -1.05 2.31 -10.89
C VAL A 19 -1.50 2.43 -9.43
N GLY A 20 -2.64 3.06 -9.17
CA GLY A 20 -3.19 3.18 -7.81
C GLY A 20 -3.45 1.82 -7.16
N VAL A 21 -4.12 0.92 -7.87
CA VAL A 21 -4.39 -0.45 -7.39
C VAL A 21 -3.09 -1.24 -7.24
N ALA A 22 -2.18 -1.15 -8.20
CA ALA A 22 -0.89 -1.85 -8.15
C ALA A 22 -0.08 -1.47 -6.90
N VAL A 23 -0.01 -0.18 -6.55
CA VAL A 23 0.66 0.26 -5.32
C VAL A 23 0.05 -0.44 -4.11
N ILE A 24 -1.28 -0.47 -3.98
CA ILE A 24 -1.96 -1.11 -2.86
C ILE A 24 -1.62 -2.60 -2.79
N THR A 25 -1.72 -3.30 -3.92
CA THR A 25 -1.42 -4.74 -4.01
C THR A 25 0.02 -5.05 -3.67
N LEU A 26 0.98 -4.27 -4.18
CA LEU A 26 2.41 -4.46 -3.90
C LEU A 26 2.73 -4.26 -2.42
N ILE A 27 2.16 -3.23 -1.80
CA ILE A 27 2.34 -2.98 -0.36
C ILE A 27 1.69 -4.10 0.46
N MET A 28 0.54 -4.64 0.04
CA MET A 28 -0.11 -5.79 0.69
C MET A 28 0.74 -7.05 0.62
N MET A 29 1.28 -7.38 -0.56
CA MET A 29 2.13 -8.56 -0.75
C MET A 29 3.43 -8.46 0.06
N GLY A 30 4.13 -7.33 -0.03
CA GLY A 30 5.33 -7.08 0.79
C GLY A 30 5.00 -7.05 2.28
N GLY A 31 3.87 -6.45 2.66
CA GLY A 31 3.46 -6.31 4.05
C GLY A 31 3.17 -7.65 4.72
N GLY A 32 2.43 -8.53 4.05
CA GLY A 32 2.11 -9.88 4.56
C GLY A 32 3.37 -10.73 4.79
N MET A 33 4.32 -10.65 3.86
CA MET A 33 5.58 -11.38 3.97
C MET A 33 6.50 -10.78 5.02
N ALA A 34 6.56 -9.45 5.14
CA ALA A 34 7.31 -8.78 6.20
C ALA A 34 6.80 -9.17 7.59
N VAL A 35 5.49 -9.16 7.84
CA VAL A 35 4.99 -9.54 9.18
C VAL A 35 5.20 -11.01 9.50
N THR A 36 5.12 -11.90 8.50
CA THR A 36 5.45 -13.33 8.67
C THR A 36 6.93 -13.48 9.02
N LEU A 37 7.81 -12.77 8.30
CA LEU A 37 9.25 -12.74 8.57
C LEU A 37 9.54 -12.20 9.98
N LEU A 38 8.83 -11.17 10.43
CA LEU A 38 8.96 -10.65 11.80
C LEU A 38 8.55 -11.69 12.84
N ALA A 39 7.46 -12.44 12.61
CA ALA A 39 7.04 -13.52 13.50
C ALA A 39 8.10 -14.63 13.58
N ILE A 40 8.73 -15.00 12.45
CA ILE A 40 9.83 -15.97 12.40
C ILE A 40 11.05 -15.46 13.19
N LEU A 41 11.41 -14.19 13.03
CA LEU A 41 12.52 -13.60 13.79
C LEU A 41 12.27 -13.64 15.30
N ILE A 42 11.03 -13.37 15.73
CA ILE A 42 10.64 -13.45 17.15
C ILE A 42 10.72 -14.90 17.63
N ASP A 43 10.21 -15.86 16.84
CA ASP A 43 10.25 -17.28 17.14
C ASP A 43 11.70 -17.77 17.37
N GLN A 44 12.59 -17.46 16.42
CA GLN A 44 14.01 -17.79 16.50
C GLN A 44 14.66 -17.15 17.74
N SER A 45 14.31 -15.91 18.08
CA SER A 45 14.87 -15.23 19.26
C SER A 45 14.33 -15.75 20.60
N SER A 46 13.25 -16.53 20.60
CA SER A 46 12.56 -17.00 21.82
C SER A 46 12.81 -18.48 22.12
N GLU A 47 13.85 -19.09 21.53
CA GLU A 47 14.12 -20.53 21.61
C GLU A 47 12.96 -21.41 21.07
N HIS A 48 12.24 -20.90 20.07
CA HIS A 48 11.03 -21.46 19.45
C HIS A 48 9.78 -21.45 20.32
N LEU A 49 8.77 -20.74 19.81
CA LEU A 49 7.43 -20.71 20.37
C LEU A 49 6.71 -22.02 20.05
N THR A 50 5.69 -22.32 20.86
CA THR A 50 4.72 -23.36 20.51
C THR A 50 3.97 -22.99 19.23
N THR A 51 3.56 -23.99 18.44
CA THR A 51 2.84 -23.79 17.18
C THR A 51 1.62 -22.88 17.33
N ASP A 52 0.81 -23.07 18.39
CA ASP A 52 -0.38 -22.26 18.64
C ASP A 52 -0.01 -20.79 18.93
N THR A 53 1.10 -20.57 19.65
CA THR A 53 1.59 -19.22 19.97
C THR A 53 2.13 -18.53 18.73
N PHE A 54 2.90 -19.25 17.91
CA PHE A 54 3.40 -18.74 16.64
C PHE A 54 2.26 -18.35 15.69
N LEU A 55 1.26 -19.23 15.53
CA LEU A 55 0.10 -18.96 14.69
C LEU A 55 -0.69 -17.76 15.22
N ALA A 56 -0.96 -17.70 16.53
CA ALA A 56 -1.65 -16.56 17.13
C ALA A 56 -0.89 -15.25 16.92
N LEU A 57 0.44 -15.26 17.09
CA LEU A 57 1.30 -14.10 16.85
C LEU A 57 1.23 -13.66 15.39
N ASN A 58 1.44 -14.59 14.45
CA ASN A 58 1.44 -14.29 13.02
C ASN A 58 0.08 -13.77 12.55
N PHE A 59 -1.03 -14.43 12.93
CA PHE A 59 -2.38 -13.95 12.62
C PHE A 59 -2.66 -12.57 13.19
N SER A 60 -2.18 -12.29 14.41
CA SER A 60 -2.31 -10.97 15.03
C SER A 60 -1.58 -9.91 14.22
N PHE A 61 -0.33 -10.17 13.81
CA PHE A 61 0.43 -9.23 12.98
C PHE A 61 -0.18 -9.03 11.59
N VAL A 62 -0.61 -10.11 10.93
CA VAL A 62 -1.32 -10.02 9.64
C VAL A 62 -2.60 -9.22 9.78
N GLY A 63 -3.37 -9.41 10.86
CA GLY A 63 -4.58 -8.65 11.15
C GLY A 63 -4.30 -7.16 11.32
N VAL A 64 -3.30 -6.81 12.13
CA VAL A 64 -2.88 -5.41 12.34
C VAL A 64 -2.39 -4.78 11.02
N MET A 65 -1.54 -5.47 10.27
CA MET A 65 -1.02 -4.97 8.99
C MET A 65 -2.13 -4.78 7.96
N THR A 66 -3.10 -5.70 7.92
CA THR A 66 -4.27 -5.57 7.05
C THR A 66 -5.07 -4.32 7.38
N LEU A 67 -5.31 -4.03 8.66
CA LEU A 67 -6.02 -2.81 9.07
C LEU A 67 -5.23 -1.54 8.73
N LEU A 68 -3.92 -1.56 8.93
CA LEU A 68 -2.99 -0.48 8.57
C LEU A 68 -2.90 -0.24 7.06
N LEU A 69 -3.37 -1.16 6.23
CA LEU A 69 -3.46 -0.99 4.78
C LEU A 69 -4.88 -0.63 4.33
N VAL A 70 -5.89 -1.34 4.82
CA VAL A 70 -7.28 -1.14 4.39
C VAL A 70 -7.79 0.25 4.80
N ILE A 71 -7.52 0.69 6.04
CA ILE A 71 -8.03 1.97 6.54
C ILE A 71 -7.48 3.16 5.74
N PRO A 72 -6.15 3.31 5.53
CA PRO A 72 -5.63 4.42 4.76
C PRO A 72 -6.09 4.41 3.31
N ASN A 73 -6.17 3.23 2.67
CA ASN A 73 -6.60 3.14 1.28
C ASN A 73 -8.10 3.46 1.12
N MET A 74 -8.96 3.08 2.07
CA MET A 74 -10.35 3.56 2.10
C MET A 74 -10.42 5.08 2.32
N MET A 75 -9.55 5.64 3.14
CA MET A 75 -9.49 7.10 3.35
C MET A 75 -9.08 7.84 2.06
N ILE A 76 -8.13 7.32 1.29
CA ILE A 76 -7.73 7.85 -0.02
C ILE A 76 -8.95 7.90 -0.96
N VAL A 77 -9.66 6.77 -1.11
CA VAL A 77 -10.88 6.69 -1.96
C VAL A 77 -12.00 7.62 -1.47
N ARG A 78 -12.06 7.90 -0.15
CA ARG A 78 -12.98 8.90 0.44
C ARG A 78 -12.49 10.35 0.32
N GLY A 79 -11.47 10.60 -0.49
CA GLY A 79 -10.94 11.93 -0.80
C GLY A 79 -10.03 12.52 0.28
N LYS A 80 -9.38 11.69 1.10
CA LYS A 80 -8.36 12.10 2.09
C LYS A 80 -6.95 11.72 1.58
N PRO A 81 -6.33 12.54 0.71
CA PRO A 81 -5.07 12.18 0.05
C PRO A 81 -3.89 12.02 1.02
N LYS A 82 -3.90 12.74 2.15
CA LYS A 82 -2.86 12.63 3.21
C LYS A 82 -2.74 11.22 3.80
N ALA A 83 -3.77 10.37 3.68
CA ALA A 83 -3.69 8.99 4.12
C ALA A 83 -2.63 8.17 3.34
N ALA A 84 -2.19 8.62 2.16
CA ALA A 84 -1.08 8.02 1.44
C ALA A 84 0.26 8.08 2.20
N GLU A 85 0.43 9.00 3.16
CA GLU A 85 1.60 9.03 4.04
C GLU A 85 1.70 7.77 4.91
N ILE A 86 0.56 7.17 5.29
CA ILE A 86 0.54 5.92 6.06
C ILE A 86 1.03 4.75 5.20
N ASN A 87 0.69 4.72 3.92
CA ASN A 87 1.23 3.72 2.98
C ASN A 87 2.76 3.85 2.84
N LEU A 88 3.30 5.07 2.86
CA LEU A 88 4.73 5.30 2.85
C LEU A 88 5.40 4.80 4.14
N ILE A 89 4.80 5.08 5.31
CA ILE A 89 5.27 4.54 6.59
C ILE A 89 5.27 3.00 6.58
N ASN A 90 4.21 2.38 6.04
CA ASN A 90 4.12 0.93 5.89
C ASN A 90 5.25 0.37 5.03
N ILE A 91 5.62 1.03 3.93
CA ILE A 91 6.76 0.63 3.09
C ILE A 91 8.07 0.71 3.89
N TYR A 92 8.30 1.78 4.65
CA TYR A 92 9.51 1.90 5.47
C TYR A 92 9.59 0.84 6.57
N PHE A 93 8.46 0.53 7.21
CA PHE A 93 8.38 -0.59 8.15
C PHE A 93 8.76 -1.91 7.47
N GLN A 94 8.24 -2.19 6.27
CA GLN A 94 8.61 -3.39 5.51
C GLN A 94 10.12 -3.44 5.23
N PHE A 95 10.72 -2.33 4.78
CA PHE A 95 12.18 -2.28 4.55
C PHE A 95 12.98 -2.56 5.81
N LEU A 96 12.56 -2.01 6.96
CA LEU A 96 13.20 -2.31 8.23
C LEU A 96 13.16 -3.81 8.53
N VAL A 97 11.99 -4.45 8.40
CA VAL A 97 11.83 -5.87 8.67
C VAL A 97 12.63 -6.74 7.70
N TYR A 98 12.65 -6.41 6.41
CA TYR A 98 13.48 -7.13 5.44
C TYR A 98 14.97 -6.97 5.70
N ALA A 99 15.41 -5.78 6.14
CA ALA A 99 16.78 -5.57 6.57
C ALA A 99 17.11 -6.42 7.81
N LEU A 100 16.23 -6.45 8.81
CA LEU A 100 16.38 -7.32 9.97
C LEU A 100 16.48 -8.80 9.56
N GLY A 101 15.60 -9.27 8.67
CA GLY A 101 15.67 -10.62 8.13
C GLY A 101 16.99 -10.90 7.41
N LEU A 102 17.51 -9.93 6.64
CA LEU A 102 18.81 -10.05 5.98
C LEU A 102 19.99 -10.18 6.96
N PHE A 103 19.91 -9.62 8.17
CA PHE A 103 21.00 -9.69 9.14
C PHE A 103 20.83 -10.79 10.20
N LEU A 104 19.60 -11.08 10.62
CA LEU A 104 19.32 -11.87 11.82
C LEU A 104 18.72 -13.25 11.53
N LEU A 105 18.11 -13.45 10.36
CA LEU A 105 17.49 -14.74 10.04
C LEU A 105 18.59 -15.79 9.78
N GLU A 106 18.54 -16.89 10.52
CA GLU A 106 19.43 -18.05 10.43
C GLU A 106 18.70 -19.21 9.74
N ASP A 107 18.16 -18.96 8.55
CA ASP A 107 17.35 -19.90 7.78
C ASP A 107 17.94 -20.10 6.36
N GLU A 108 17.90 -21.33 5.85
CA GLU A 108 18.42 -21.67 4.52
C GLU A 108 17.64 -20.99 3.37
N HIS A 109 16.38 -20.65 3.62
CA HIS A 109 15.48 -19.93 2.71
C HIS A 109 15.44 -18.42 2.98
N LYS A 110 16.38 -17.87 3.76
CA LYS A 110 16.49 -16.43 4.03
C LYS A 110 16.37 -15.55 2.78
N LEU A 111 17.10 -15.91 1.71
CA LEU A 111 17.07 -15.14 0.46
C LEU A 111 15.69 -15.17 -0.22
N PHE A 112 14.93 -16.26 -0.06
CA PHE A 112 13.56 -16.31 -0.54
C PHE A 112 12.71 -15.26 0.18
N PHE A 113 12.71 -15.23 1.52
CA PHE A 113 11.94 -14.24 2.27
C PHE A 113 12.38 -12.80 1.99
N VAL A 114 13.69 -12.54 1.94
CA VAL A 114 14.23 -11.20 1.69
C VAL A 114 13.96 -10.73 0.26
N SER A 115 13.85 -11.63 -0.73
CA SER A 115 13.54 -11.25 -2.12
C SER A 115 12.20 -10.53 -2.27
N PHE A 116 11.26 -10.72 -1.34
CA PHE A 116 9.97 -10.02 -1.33
C PHE A 116 10.12 -8.51 -1.08
N VAL A 117 11.29 -8.02 -0.67
CA VAL A 117 11.61 -6.57 -0.61
C VAL A 117 11.42 -5.86 -1.96
N LEU A 118 11.45 -6.60 -3.07
CA LEU A 118 11.16 -6.06 -4.40
C LEU A 118 9.75 -5.45 -4.48
N PHE A 119 8.77 -6.01 -3.78
CA PHE A 119 7.41 -5.49 -3.79
C PHE A 119 7.30 -4.06 -3.22
N PRO A 120 7.78 -3.76 -2.00
CA PRO A 120 7.79 -2.39 -1.51
C PRO A 120 8.72 -1.46 -2.29
N ILE A 121 9.80 -1.96 -2.92
CA ILE A 121 10.65 -1.13 -3.82
C ILE A 121 9.83 -0.65 -5.02
N ILE A 122 9.16 -1.58 -5.71
CA ILE A 122 8.32 -1.24 -6.88
C ILE A 122 7.14 -0.37 -6.43
N GLY A 123 6.53 -0.66 -5.28
CA GLY A 123 5.47 0.13 -4.68
C GLY A 123 5.91 1.58 -4.43
N LEU A 124 7.08 1.79 -3.83
CA LEU A 124 7.65 3.11 -3.59
C LEU A 124 7.93 3.86 -4.89
N TRP A 125 8.50 3.17 -5.88
CA TRP A 125 8.77 3.75 -7.19
C TRP A 125 7.47 4.21 -7.89
N LEU A 126 6.41 3.39 -7.84
CA LEU A 126 5.11 3.78 -8.37
C LEU A 126 4.47 4.92 -7.58
N MET A 127 4.65 4.97 -6.25
CA MET A 127 4.16 6.07 -5.41
C MET A 127 4.81 7.42 -5.76
N ALA A 128 6.05 7.42 -6.25
CA ALA A 128 6.72 8.63 -6.73
C ALA A 128 6.24 9.08 -8.13
N SER A 129 5.42 8.29 -8.83
CA SER A 129 4.95 8.62 -10.16
C SER A 129 3.83 9.66 -10.15
N THR A 130 3.78 10.49 -11.19
CA THR A 130 2.66 11.42 -11.44
C THR A 130 1.31 10.69 -11.50
N LYS A 131 1.29 9.46 -12.02
CA LYS A 131 0.06 8.65 -12.10
C LYS A 131 -0.51 8.32 -10.72
N TYR A 132 0.35 7.93 -9.77
CA TYR A 132 -0.11 7.65 -8.40
C TYR A 132 -0.59 8.94 -7.70
N HIS A 133 0.15 10.04 -7.86
CA HIS A 133 -0.29 11.33 -7.32
C HIS A 133 -1.66 11.74 -7.87
N THR A 134 -1.88 11.62 -9.18
CA THR A 134 -3.18 11.86 -9.81
C THR A 134 -4.26 10.95 -9.22
N PHE A 135 -4.00 9.65 -9.04
CA PHE A 135 -4.94 8.71 -8.43
C PHE A 135 -5.36 9.16 -7.02
N VAL A 136 -4.39 9.52 -6.17
CA VAL A 136 -4.64 9.94 -4.78
C VAL A 136 -5.41 11.27 -4.72
N THR A 137 -5.14 12.21 -5.61
CA THR A 137 -5.81 13.52 -5.64
C THR A 137 -7.17 13.49 -6.31
N TYR A 138 -7.41 12.57 -7.24
CA TYR A 138 -8.64 12.46 -8.02
C TYR A 138 -9.90 12.35 -7.13
N PHE A 139 -9.87 11.47 -6.14
CA PHE A 139 -10.98 11.32 -5.19
C PHE A 139 -11.20 12.55 -4.31
N SER A 140 -10.15 13.33 -4.06
CA SER A 140 -10.28 14.61 -3.35
C SER A 140 -10.97 15.67 -4.21
N ALA A 141 -10.65 15.70 -5.50
CA ALA A 141 -11.26 16.62 -6.46
C ALA A 141 -12.77 16.33 -6.63
N ILE A 142 -13.14 15.05 -6.83
CA ILE A 142 -14.55 14.64 -6.91
C ILE A 142 -15.34 15.08 -5.68
N LYS A 143 -14.76 14.93 -4.50
CA LYS A 143 -15.43 15.26 -3.24
C LYS A 143 -15.67 16.76 -3.07
N LYS A 144 -14.78 17.61 -3.63
CA LYS A 144 -14.89 19.07 -3.51
C LYS A 144 -15.93 19.65 -4.46
N GLU A 145 -16.04 19.12 -5.67
CA GLU A 145 -16.93 19.63 -6.72
C GLU A 145 -17.75 18.51 -7.36
N PRO A 146 -18.69 17.90 -6.60
CA PRO A 146 -19.46 16.74 -7.08
C PRO A 146 -20.41 17.08 -8.23
N ASP A 147 -20.97 18.29 -8.27
CA ASP A 147 -21.95 18.70 -9.29
C ASP A 147 -21.28 18.98 -10.63
N SER A 148 -20.13 19.68 -10.64
CA SER A 148 -19.31 19.88 -11.84
C SER A 148 -18.84 18.55 -12.45
N PHE A 149 -18.58 17.54 -11.61
CA PHE A 149 -18.25 16.19 -12.05
C PHE A 149 -19.45 15.52 -12.75
N ARG A 150 -20.66 15.64 -12.18
CA ARG A 150 -21.88 15.09 -12.78
C ARG A 150 -22.19 15.74 -14.12
N GLU A 151 -22.11 17.07 -14.19
CA GLU A 151 -22.35 17.83 -15.43
C GLU A 151 -21.37 17.45 -16.54
N TYR A 152 -20.08 17.30 -16.23
CA TYR A 152 -19.06 16.88 -17.18
C TYR A 152 -19.36 15.48 -17.77
N PHE A 153 -19.71 14.50 -16.93
CA PHE A 153 -20.05 13.15 -17.41
C PHE A 153 -21.35 13.12 -18.22
N LEU A 154 -22.37 13.87 -17.81
CA LEU A 154 -23.62 13.97 -18.55
C LEU A 154 -23.39 14.55 -19.95
N LYS A 155 -22.56 15.60 -20.05
CA LYS A 155 -22.25 16.29 -21.31
C LYS A 155 -21.43 15.44 -22.29
N ASN A 156 -20.53 14.59 -21.77
CA ASN A 156 -19.66 13.73 -22.59
C ASN A 156 -20.17 12.30 -22.78
N SER A 157 -21.37 11.98 -22.27
CA SER A 157 -22.06 10.69 -22.48
C SER A 157 -23.10 10.69 -23.61
N GLN A 158 -23.31 11.86 -24.25
CA GLN A 158 -24.13 12.03 -25.46
C GLN A 158 -23.25 12.02 -26.71
#